data_AF-A0A9J9HHG5-F1
#
_entry.id   AF-A0A9J9HHG5-F1
#
_cell.length_a   1.000
_cell.length_b   1.000
_cell.length_c   1.000
_cell.angle_alpha   90.00
_cell.angle_beta   90.00
_cell.angle_gamma   90.00
#
_symmetry.space_group_name_H-M   'P 1'
#
loop_
_entity.id
_entity.type
_entity.pdbx_description
1 polymer ?
#
loop_
_entity_poly.entity_id
_entity_poly.type
_entity_poly.pdbx_seq_one_letter_code
_entity_poly.pdbx_strand_id
1 'polypeptide(L)'
;MSGPCRGAGARKPVAGLLLCRFDPAGAQTCCAPARRSLLKDPDRRGLSKNTGSYIMPDQNASPAPASDRIATIARLNDALRQNLTLPGHNRVVMTIGVQELIGDVSLFRNFHAQAELLRTIRDYDDFGPDVDPHGERDFGRFEFRGAALYWKIDYYDRTLDFGSPDPADSQVTTRVLTILLTSEY
;
A
#
# COMPACT_ATOMS: atom_id res chain seq x y z
N MET A 1 -33.03 -57.57 -39.15
CA MET A 1 -31.83 -57.13 -39.87
C MET A 1 -31.34 -55.87 -39.17
N SER A 2 -30.51 -56.02 -38.14
CA SER A 2 -29.05 -55.92 -38.19
C SER A 2 -28.57 -54.46 -38.00
N GLY A 3 -28.03 -54.15 -36.81
CA GLY A 3 -27.06 -53.04 -36.64
C GLY A 3 -25.65 -53.51 -37.04
N PRO A 4 -24.55 -52.96 -36.47
CA PRO A 4 -24.26 -51.64 -35.91
C PRO A 4 -22.88 -51.07 -36.39
N CYS A 5 -22.45 -49.88 -35.89
CA CYS A 5 -21.05 -49.48 -35.54
C CYS A 5 -21.00 -47.95 -35.26
N ARG A 6 -20.98 -47.48 -33.99
CA ARG A 6 -19.81 -47.09 -33.15
C ARG A 6 -18.84 -46.06 -33.77
N GLY A 7 -18.77 -44.89 -33.14
CA GLY A 7 -17.65 -43.95 -33.19
C GLY A 7 -17.54 -43.24 -31.83
N ALA A 8 -16.46 -43.53 -31.09
CA ALA A 8 -16.14 -42.95 -29.79
C ALA A 8 -15.37 -41.63 -29.96
N GLY A 9 -15.73 -40.61 -29.19
CA GLY A 9 -15.02 -39.33 -29.12
C GLY A 9 -14.81 -38.94 -27.65
N ALA A 10 -13.55 -38.79 -27.27
CA ALA A 10 -13.04 -38.79 -25.91
C ALA A 10 -13.52 -37.62 -25.02
N ARG A 11 -13.78 -37.96 -23.75
CA ARG A 11 -13.93 -37.02 -22.63
C ARG A 11 -12.55 -36.41 -22.31
N LYS A 12 -12.47 -35.09 -22.24
CA LYS A 12 -11.30 -34.38 -21.66
C LYS A 12 -11.51 -34.21 -20.15
N PRO A 13 -10.49 -34.46 -19.31
CA PRO A 13 -10.60 -34.34 -17.87
C PRO A 13 -10.47 -32.87 -17.41
N VAL A 14 -11.18 -32.58 -16.34
CA VAL A 14 -11.05 -31.38 -15.50
C VAL A 14 -9.81 -31.55 -14.63
N ALA A 15 -8.85 -30.65 -14.74
CA ALA A 15 -7.74 -30.44 -13.81
C ALA A 15 -7.74 -28.93 -13.51
N GLY A 16 -7.58 -28.44 -12.30
CA GLY A 16 -7.09 -29.05 -11.08
C GLY A 16 -6.55 -27.86 -10.28
N LEU A 17 -7.27 -27.52 -9.22
CA LEU A 17 -7.01 -26.42 -8.31
C LEU A 17 -5.54 -26.47 -7.82
N LEU A 18 -4.77 -25.41 -8.12
CA LEU A 18 -3.39 -25.25 -7.69
C LEU A 18 -3.39 -24.87 -6.20
N LEU A 19 -3.48 -25.87 -5.32
CA LEU A 19 -3.18 -25.73 -3.90
C LEU A 19 -1.66 -25.83 -3.73
N CYS A 20 -1.00 -24.69 -3.59
CA CYS A 20 0.36 -24.61 -3.07
C CYS A 20 0.36 -25.11 -1.62
N ARG A 21 0.90 -26.30 -1.40
CA ARG A 21 1.16 -26.88 -0.08
C ARG A 21 2.32 -26.14 0.58
N PHE A 22 2.09 -25.64 1.79
CA PHE A 22 3.10 -25.22 2.75
C PHE A 22 3.74 -26.48 3.35
N ASP A 23 5.08 -26.57 3.31
CA ASP A 23 5.85 -27.60 4.02
C ASP A 23 6.48 -26.96 5.28
N PRO A 24 6.19 -27.45 6.51
CA PRO A 24 6.60 -26.81 7.75
C PRO A 24 7.77 -27.57 8.41
N ALA A 25 9.00 -27.40 7.92
CA ALA A 25 10.21 -27.73 8.70
C ALA A 25 11.47 -27.26 7.94
N GLY A 26 12.13 -26.20 8.42
CA GLY A 26 13.34 -25.66 7.80
C GLY A 26 14.32 -25.10 8.82
N ALA A 27 14.57 -25.84 9.91
CA ALA A 27 15.65 -25.53 10.84
C ALA A 27 16.97 -26.20 10.40
N GLN A 28 17.96 -25.33 10.13
CA GLN A 28 19.41 -25.45 10.35
C GLN A 28 20.17 -26.71 9.91
N THR A 29 21.21 -26.48 9.10
CA THR A 29 22.53 -27.07 9.41
C THR A 29 23.67 -26.24 8.83
N CYS A 30 24.53 -25.74 9.73
CA CYS A 30 25.87 -25.27 9.44
C CYS A 30 26.75 -26.43 8.94
N CYS A 31 27.58 -26.19 7.92
CA CYS A 31 28.73 -27.06 7.61
C CYS A 31 29.87 -26.23 7.01
N ALA A 32 30.94 -26.07 7.79
CA ALA A 32 32.30 -25.76 7.32
C ALA A 32 33.20 -26.94 7.71
N PRO A 33 34.13 -27.35 6.83
CA PRO A 33 35.53 -27.52 7.22
C PRO A 33 36.48 -27.19 6.02
N ALA A 34 37.80 -27.10 6.09
CA ALA A 34 38.82 -26.94 7.12
C ALA A 34 40.10 -26.41 6.41
N ARG A 35 41.04 -25.94 7.23
CA ARG A 35 42.34 -25.34 6.90
C ARG A 35 43.26 -26.19 6.00
N ARG A 36 44.12 -25.51 5.23
CA ARG A 36 45.55 -25.88 5.12
C ARG A 36 46.42 -24.64 4.89
N SER A 37 47.29 -24.38 5.88
CA SER A 37 48.42 -23.45 5.84
C SER A 37 49.54 -24.04 5.00
N LEU A 38 50.27 -23.23 4.23
CA LEU A 38 51.72 -23.34 4.11
C LEU A 38 52.35 -21.97 3.80
N LEU A 39 53.37 -21.69 4.60
CA LEU A 39 54.19 -20.50 4.77
C LEU A 39 55.35 -20.48 3.76
N LYS A 40 55.83 -19.26 3.44
CA LYS A 40 57.20 -18.80 3.05
C LYS A 40 57.11 -17.77 1.93
N ASP A 41 57.82 -16.66 1.89
CA ASP A 41 58.72 -15.92 2.78
C ASP A 41 58.98 -14.55 2.07
N PRO A 42 59.72 -13.59 2.65
CA PRO A 42 59.48 -12.16 2.48
C PRO A 42 60.40 -11.45 1.46
N ASP A 43 60.15 -10.14 1.36
CA ASP A 43 60.99 -9.06 0.83
C ASP A 43 60.71 -8.60 -0.61
N ARG A 44 60.08 -7.42 -0.76
CA ARG A 44 60.78 -6.21 -1.21
C ARG A 44 59.83 -5.01 -1.32
N ARG A 45 60.14 -4.00 -0.50
CA ARG A 45 60.17 -2.55 -0.79
C ARG A 45 59.38 -2.06 -2.01
N GLY A 46 58.28 -1.38 -1.71
CA GLY A 46 57.60 -0.46 -2.62
C GLY A 46 56.83 0.58 -1.82
N LEU A 47 57.49 1.67 -1.46
CA LEU A 47 56.93 2.79 -0.70
C LEU A 47 55.94 3.55 -1.61
N SER A 48 54.66 3.15 -1.59
CA SER A 48 53.58 3.92 -2.23
C SER A 48 53.21 5.09 -1.33
N LYS A 49 53.45 6.32 -1.79
CA LYS A 49 53.00 7.54 -1.13
C LYS A 49 51.47 7.61 -1.28
N ASN A 50 50.76 7.05 -0.32
CA ASN A 50 49.32 7.19 -0.20
C ASN A 50 49.01 8.59 0.37
N THR A 51 48.78 9.56 -0.52
CA THR A 51 48.20 10.85 -0.14
C THR A 51 46.72 10.60 0.09
N GLY A 52 46.36 10.20 1.32
CA GLY A 52 44.97 10.05 1.73
C GLY A 52 44.30 11.42 1.78
N SER A 53 43.68 11.84 0.68
CA SER A 53 42.60 12.82 0.76
C SER A 53 41.40 12.11 1.37
N TYR A 54 41.15 12.36 2.65
CA TYR A 54 39.90 11.95 3.29
C TYR A 54 38.75 12.67 2.59
N ILE A 55 38.15 12.02 1.59
CA ILE A 55 36.86 12.44 1.06
C ILE A 55 35.85 12.08 2.14
N MET A 56 35.36 13.07 2.87
CA MET A 56 34.19 12.89 3.72
C MET A 56 33.04 12.51 2.79
N PRO A 57 32.26 11.44 3.09
CA PRO A 57 31.01 11.25 2.38
C PRO A 57 30.14 12.48 2.67
N ASP A 58 29.59 13.07 1.63
CA ASP A 58 28.58 14.11 1.72
C ASP A 58 27.43 13.58 2.59
N GLN A 59 27.37 14.04 3.83
CA GLN A 59 26.33 13.68 4.79
C GLN A 59 25.11 14.59 4.68
N ASN A 60 25.03 15.43 3.65
CA ASN A 60 23.89 16.31 3.48
C ASN A 60 22.84 15.72 2.53
N ALA A 61 22.30 14.56 2.90
CA ALA A 61 20.94 14.23 2.51
C ALA A 61 20.00 15.13 3.34
N SER A 62 19.94 16.41 2.97
CA SER A 62 18.92 17.31 3.51
C SER A 62 17.55 16.68 3.26
N PRO A 63 16.64 16.64 4.24
CA PRO A 63 15.27 16.23 3.98
C PRO A 63 14.73 17.08 2.83
N ALA A 64 14.02 16.44 1.89
CA ALA A 64 13.44 17.13 0.74
C ALA A 64 12.74 18.43 1.20
N PRO A 65 12.87 19.54 0.46
CA PRO A 65 12.27 20.81 0.87
C PRO A 65 10.77 20.61 1.15
N ALA A 66 10.21 21.34 2.11
CA ALA A 66 8.86 21.09 2.63
C ALA A 66 7.78 21.00 1.53
N SER A 67 7.94 21.72 0.42
CA SER A 67 7.07 21.62 -0.77
C SER A 67 7.09 20.25 -1.44
N ASP A 68 8.26 19.62 -1.57
CA ASP A 68 8.41 18.29 -2.17
C ASP A 68 7.84 17.21 -1.25
N ARG A 69 7.95 17.44 0.06
CA ARG A 69 7.34 16.59 1.08
C ARG A 69 5.81 16.64 0.99
N ILE A 70 5.22 17.83 0.96
CA ILE A 70 3.77 18.03 0.81
C ILE A 70 3.27 17.38 -0.49
N ALA A 71 3.95 17.62 -1.60
CA ALA A 71 3.60 17.00 -2.89
C ALA A 71 3.68 15.46 -2.84
N THR A 72 4.62 14.91 -2.07
CA THR A 72 4.72 13.46 -1.85
C THR A 72 3.53 12.94 -1.05
N ILE A 73 3.15 13.63 0.03
CA ILE A 73 1.99 13.28 0.86
C ILE A 73 0.70 13.32 0.02
N ALA A 74 0.50 14.41 -0.72
CA ALA A 74 -0.60 14.61 -1.66
C ALA A 74 -0.72 13.46 -2.68
N ARG A 75 0.41 13.09 -3.31
CA ARG A 75 0.45 11.97 -4.27
C ARG A 75 0.08 10.64 -3.62
N LEU A 76 0.52 10.39 -2.40
CA LEU A 76 0.21 9.15 -1.68
C LEU A 76 -1.27 9.11 -1.23
N ASN A 77 -1.83 10.25 -0.86
CA ASN A 77 -3.25 10.38 -0.52
C ASN A 77 -4.14 10.16 -1.75
N ASP A 78 -3.79 10.77 -2.87
CA ASP A 78 -4.45 10.52 -4.16
C ASP A 78 -4.37 9.05 -4.57
N ALA A 79 -3.23 8.39 -4.35
CA ALA A 79 -3.09 6.96 -4.62
C ALA A 79 -4.06 6.12 -3.77
N LEU A 80 -4.32 6.49 -2.50
CA LEU A 80 -5.33 5.82 -1.68
C LEU A 80 -6.75 6.08 -2.22
N ARG A 81 -7.08 7.33 -2.58
CA ARG A 81 -8.40 7.69 -3.15
C ARG A 81 -8.68 6.99 -4.48
N GLN A 82 -7.64 6.75 -5.28
CA GLN A 82 -7.76 5.97 -6.51
C GLN A 82 -7.98 4.47 -6.25
N ASN A 83 -7.50 3.94 -5.12
CA ASN A 83 -7.49 2.50 -4.80
C ASN A 83 -8.36 2.11 -3.59
N LEU A 84 -9.52 2.76 -3.40
CA LEU A 84 -10.41 2.54 -2.25
C LEU A 84 -10.88 1.10 -2.05
N THR A 85 -11.02 0.31 -3.14
CA THR A 85 -11.48 -1.09 -3.07
C THR A 85 -10.37 -2.08 -2.71
N LEU A 86 -9.11 -1.72 -2.95
CA LEU A 86 -7.93 -2.55 -2.67
C LEU A 86 -6.82 -1.68 -2.06
N PRO A 87 -7.01 -1.18 -0.83
CA PRO A 87 -6.12 -0.19 -0.22
C PRO A 87 -4.77 -0.77 0.26
N GLY A 88 -4.55 -2.08 0.13
CA GLY A 88 -3.34 -2.77 0.59
C GLY A 88 -3.26 -2.76 2.13
N HIS A 89 -2.22 -2.15 2.67
CA HIS A 89 -2.08 -1.99 4.12
C HIS A 89 -2.92 -0.83 4.69
N ASN A 90 -3.36 0.10 3.84
CA ASN A 90 -4.20 1.22 4.23
C ASN A 90 -5.62 0.77 4.53
N ARG A 91 -6.42 1.65 5.14
CA ARG A 91 -7.79 1.35 5.54
C ARG A 91 -8.75 2.38 4.96
N VAL A 92 -9.94 1.90 4.61
CA VAL A 92 -11.08 2.74 4.25
C VAL A 92 -12.21 2.33 5.19
N VAL A 93 -12.69 3.29 5.95
CA VAL A 93 -13.75 3.10 6.95
C VAL A 93 -14.85 4.12 6.70
N MET A 94 -16.06 3.75 7.10
CA MET A 94 -17.24 4.62 7.01
C MET A 94 -17.98 4.56 8.33
N THR A 95 -18.53 5.69 8.77
CA THR A 95 -19.35 5.74 9.97
C THR A 95 -20.67 5.00 9.76
N ILE A 96 -21.39 4.76 10.86
CA ILE A 96 -22.70 4.11 10.82
C ILE A 96 -23.70 4.99 10.08
N GLY A 97 -23.68 6.32 10.30
CA GLY A 97 -24.57 7.24 9.59
C GLY A 97 -24.41 7.19 8.06
N VAL A 98 -23.18 7.04 7.57
CA VAL A 98 -22.94 6.87 6.12
C VAL A 98 -23.45 5.52 5.61
N GLN A 99 -23.29 4.44 6.39
CA GLN A 99 -23.83 3.12 6.02
C GLN A 99 -25.37 3.13 5.95
N GLU A 100 -26.02 3.84 6.86
CA GLU A 100 -27.48 4.01 6.85
C GLU A 100 -27.96 4.77 5.60
N LEU A 101 -27.22 5.80 5.15
CA LEU A 101 -27.52 6.52 3.91
C LEU A 101 -27.40 5.65 2.66
N ILE A 102 -26.44 4.72 2.63
CA ILE A 102 -26.31 3.75 1.53
C ILE A 102 -27.47 2.75 1.60
N GLY A 103 -27.79 2.28 2.81
CA GLY A 103 -28.78 1.25 3.09
C GLY A 103 -28.24 -0.16 2.88
N ASP A 104 -29.12 -1.15 2.91
CA ASP A 104 -28.74 -2.55 2.77
C ASP A 104 -28.18 -2.88 1.37
N VAL A 105 -26.92 -3.35 1.35
CA VAL A 105 -26.18 -3.75 0.14
C VAL A 105 -26.15 -5.28 -0.08
N SER A 106 -26.68 -6.08 0.84
CA SER A 106 -26.52 -7.54 0.88
C SER A 106 -27.30 -8.30 -0.20
N LEU A 107 -28.32 -7.68 -0.80
CA LEU A 107 -29.21 -8.29 -1.81
C LEU A 107 -29.10 -7.68 -3.22
N PHE A 108 -27.92 -7.15 -3.60
CA PHE A 108 -27.72 -6.36 -4.84
C PHE A 108 -28.54 -5.07 -4.92
N ARG A 109 -29.28 -4.72 -3.86
CA ARG A 109 -29.93 -3.41 -3.71
C ARG A 109 -28.86 -2.40 -3.32
N ASN A 110 -28.96 -1.17 -3.81
CA ASN A 110 -28.08 -0.05 -3.44
C ASN A 110 -26.55 -0.24 -3.63
N PHE A 111 -26.05 -1.32 -4.25
CA PHE A 111 -24.63 -1.44 -4.62
C PHE A 111 -24.18 -0.25 -5.49
N HIS A 112 -25.07 0.26 -6.33
CA HIS A 112 -24.85 1.48 -7.11
C HIS A 112 -24.57 2.71 -6.23
N ALA A 113 -25.21 2.81 -5.06
CA ALA A 113 -25.04 3.93 -4.14
C ALA A 113 -23.67 3.93 -3.50
N GLN A 114 -23.21 2.76 -3.04
CA GLN A 114 -21.85 2.62 -2.53
C GLN A 114 -20.82 2.90 -3.64
N ALA A 115 -21.06 2.39 -4.85
CA ALA A 115 -20.17 2.64 -5.98
C ALA A 115 -20.15 4.12 -6.39
N GLU A 116 -21.28 4.83 -6.30
CA GLU A 116 -21.39 6.27 -6.53
C GLU A 116 -20.60 7.04 -5.47
N LEU A 117 -20.82 6.76 -4.17
CA LEU A 117 -20.09 7.37 -3.07
C LEU A 117 -18.57 7.23 -3.23
N LEU A 118 -18.09 6.01 -3.52
CA LEU A 118 -16.67 5.76 -3.69
C LEU A 118 -16.10 6.44 -4.95
N ARG A 119 -16.89 6.55 -6.02
CA ARG A 119 -16.48 7.31 -7.23
C ARG A 119 -16.37 8.80 -6.93
N THR A 120 -17.32 9.38 -6.20
CA THR A 120 -17.26 10.79 -5.80
C THR A 120 -15.98 11.10 -5.04
N ILE A 121 -15.56 10.25 -4.10
CA ILE A 121 -14.32 10.44 -3.34
C ILE A 121 -13.07 10.25 -4.23
N ARG A 122 -13.10 9.26 -5.12
CA ARG A 122 -12.02 8.99 -6.08
C ARG A 122 -11.78 10.17 -7.01
N ASP A 123 -12.86 10.72 -7.55
CA ASP A 123 -12.83 11.76 -8.59
C ASP A 123 -12.80 13.17 -7.99
N TYR A 124 -12.87 13.29 -6.66
CA TYR A 124 -12.86 14.58 -5.96
C TYR A 124 -11.61 15.40 -6.31
N ASP A 125 -11.83 16.63 -6.78
CA ASP A 125 -10.81 17.58 -7.22
C ASP A 125 -10.98 19.00 -6.63
N ASP A 126 -12.02 19.22 -5.81
CA ASP A 126 -12.30 20.51 -5.18
C ASP A 126 -11.46 20.76 -3.92
N PHE A 127 -10.16 20.96 -4.12
CA PHE A 127 -9.18 21.26 -3.06
C PHE A 127 -9.00 22.76 -2.89
N GLY A 128 -10.05 23.42 -2.41
CA GLY A 128 -10.01 24.82 -2.02
C GLY A 128 -9.13 25.09 -0.79
N PRO A 129 -8.68 26.34 -0.60
CA PRO A 129 -7.83 26.72 0.55
C PRO A 129 -8.53 26.60 1.91
N ASP A 130 -9.86 26.45 1.93
CA ASP A 130 -10.68 26.18 3.10
C ASP A 130 -10.67 24.69 3.51
N VAL A 131 -10.53 23.80 2.53
CA VAL A 131 -10.54 22.34 2.71
C VAL A 131 -9.13 21.78 2.82
N ASP A 132 -8.18 22.32 2.06
CA ASP A 132 -6.80 21.83 1.97
C ASP A 132 -5.77 22.97 2.13
N PRO A 133 -5.66 23.57 3.34
CA PRO A 133 -4.75 24.70 3.59
C PRO A 133 -3.27 24.30 3.45
N HIS A 134 -2.96 23.01 3.60
CA HIS A 134 -1.60 22.49 3.57
C HIS A 134 -1.22 21.85 2.22
N GLY A 135 -2.18 21.65 1.32
CA GLY A 135 -1.93 21.02 0.01
C GLY A 135 -1.70 19.51 0.09
N GLU A 136 -2.04 18.88 1.21
CA GLU A 136 -1.83 17.45 1.45
C GLU A 136 -2.96 16.59 0.86
N ARG A 137 -4.10 17.21 0.48
CA ARG A 137 -5.25 16.52 -0.12
C ARG A 137 -5.77 15.39 0.77
N ASP A 138 -5.76 15.63 2.07
CA ASP A 138 -6.16 14.68 3.11
C ASP A 138 -7.61 14.88 3.57
N PHE A 139 -8.27 15.97 3.15
CA PHE A 139 -9.63 16.30 3.54
C PHE A 139 -10.49 16.69 2.33
N GLY A 140 -11.80 16.43 2.42
CA GLY A 140 -12.76 16.86 1.41
C GLY A 140 -14.19 16.88 1.92
N ARG A 141 -15.02 17.73 1.30
CA ARG A 141 -16.44 17.92 1.61
C ARG A 141 -17.28 17.73 0.37
N PHE A 142 -18.32 16.93 0.44
CA PHE A 142 -19.22 16.73 -0.69
C PHE A 142 -20.64 16.40 -0.21
N GLU A 143 -21.60 16.44 -1.13
CA GLU A 143 -22.97 16.03 -0.87
C GLU A 143 -23.26 14.67 -1.48
N PHE A 144 -24.00 13.84 -0.74
CA PHE A 144 -24.44 12.54 -1.22
C PHE A 144 -25.85 12.26 -0.69
N ARG A 145 -26.79 11.99 -1.60
CA ARG A 145 -28.21 11.72 -1.29
C ARG A 145 -28.87 12.77 -0.38
N GLY A 146 -28.50 14.05 -0.56
CA GLY A 146 -29.06 15.16 0.21
C GLY A 146 -28.47 15.34 1.61
N ALA A 147 -27.44 14.57 1.96
CA ALA A 147 -26.65 14.76 3.17
C ALA A 147 -25.27 15.33 2.82
N ALA A 148 -24.76 16.22 3.68
CA ALA A 148 -23.39 16.68 3.60
C ALA A 148 -22.47 15.65 4.29
N LEU A 149 -21.40 15.25 3.61
CA LEU A 149 -20.40 14.32 4.10
C LEU A 149 -19.02 14.96 4.08
N TYR A 150 -18.18 14.50 5.00
CA TYR A 150 -16.74 14.68 4.95
C TYR A 150 -16.06 13.36 4.61
N TRP A 151 -14.89 13.46 4.01
CA TRP A 151 -13.90 12.41 4.06
C TRP A 151 -12.58 13.00 4.55
N LYS A 152 -11.82 12.22 5.31
CA LYS A 152 -10.49 12.60 5.76
C LYS A 152 -9.52 11.43 5.74
N ILE A 153 -8.22 11.71 5.68
CA ILE A 153 -7.15 10.72 5.73
C ILE A 153 -6.31 11.01 6.97
N ASP A 154 -6.36 10.10 7.93
CA ASP A 154 -5.52 10.15 9.13
C ASP A 154 -4.25 9.30 8.92
N TYR A 155 -3.11 9.78 9.43
CA TYR A 155 -1.81 9.10 9.32
C TYR A 155 -1.43 8.40 10.61
N TYR A 156 -1.38 7.07 10.56
CA TYR A 156 -0.95 6.24 11.68
C TYR A 156 0.35 5.51 11.40
N ASP A 157 1.02 5.02 12.43
CA ASP A 157 2.08 4.03 12.29
C ASP A 157 1.53 2.67 11.76
N ARG A 158 2.40 1.66 11.73
CA ARG A 158 2.01 0.31 11.26
C ARG A 158 1.11 -0.44 12.24
N THR A 159 1.10 -0.05 13.51
CA THR A 159 0.30 -0.74 14.54
C THR A 159 -1.04 -0.05 14.79
N LEU A 160 -1.25 1.15 14.24
CA LEU A 160 -2.43 2.01 14.43
C LEU A 160 -2.57 2.54 15.87
N ASP A 161 -1.48 2.56 16.63
CA ASP A 161 -1.49 3.01 18.02
C ASP A 161 -1.21 4.52 18.13
N PHE A 162 -0.33 5.02 17.25
CA PHE A 162 0.12 6.41 17.26
C PHE A 162 0.13 7.02 15.87
N GLY A 163 0.27 8.34 15.81
CA GLY A 163 0.48 9.06 14.57
C GLY A 163 1.77 8.61 13.87
N SER A 164 1.77 8.57 12.55
CA SER A 164 2.95 8.17 11.78
C SER A 164 4.15 9.08 12.07
N PRO A 165 5.37 8.53 12.23
CA PRO A 165 6.57 9.34 12.35
C PRO A 165 6.91 10.10 11.06
N ASP A 166 6.47 9.60 9.89
CA ASP A 166 6.68 10.26 8.62
C ASP A 166 5.53 10.00 7.62
N PRO A 167 4.53 10.90 7.53
CA PRO A 167 3.47 10.81 6.54
C PRO A 167 3.95 10.72 5.08
N ALA A 168 5.14 11.25 4.74
CA ALA A 168 5.67 11.15 3.38
C ALA A 168 6.26 9.77 3.05
N ASP A 169 6.49 8.92 4.06
CA ASP A 169 6.97 7.55 3.88
C ASP A 169 5.84 6.52 4.03
N SER A 170 5.50 5.90 2.89
CA SER A 170 4.51 4.82 2.80
C SER A 170 4.93 3.50 3.48
N GLN A 171 6.21 3.31 3.82
CA GLN A 171 6.72 2.09 4.47
C GLN A 171 6.48 2.09 5.97
N VAL A 172 6.35 3.26 6.59
CA VAL A 172 6.08 3.42 8.03
C VAL A 172 4.68 3.93 8.33
N THR A 173 4.01 4.53 7.34
CA THR A 173 2.66 5.10 7.49
C THR A 173 1.57 4.14 7.04
N THR A 174 0.53 4.00 7.84
CA THR A 174 -0.78 3.48 7.45
C THR A 174 -1.76 4.64 7.33
N ARG A 175 -2.34 4.83 6.14
CA ARG A 175 -3.38 5.84 5.92
C ARG A 175 -4.75 5.25 6.18
N VAL A 176 -5.56 5.96 6.96
CA VAL A 176 -6.94 5.59 7.25
C VAL A 176 -7.84 6.64 6.65
N LEU A 177 -8.51 6.30 5.55
CA LEU A 177 -9.54 7.15 4.96
C LEU A 177 -10.87 6.90 5.67
N THR A 178 -11.41 7.93 6.31
CA THR A 178 -12.68 7.89 7.02
C THR A 178 -13.73 8.69 6.26
N ILE A 179 -14.87 8.07 5.97
CA ILE A 179 -16.05 8.73 5.38
C ILE A 179 -17.09 8.90 6.49
N LEU A 180 -17.57 10.13 6.68
CA LEU A 180 -18.44 10.48 7.79
C LEU A 180 -19.45 11.58 7.41
N LEU A 181 -20.54 11.68 8.16
CA LEU A 181 -21.47 12.79 8.04
C LEU A 181 -20.85 14.06 8.62
N THR A 182 -21.22 15.23 8.08
CA THR A 182 -20.77 16.50 8.69
C THR A 182 -21.29 16.70 10.11
N SER A 183 -22.38 16.02 10.50
CA SER A 183 -22.92 16.06 11.86
C SER A 183 -22.17 15.17 12.86
N GLU A 184 -21.31 14.29 12.37
CA GLU A 184 -20.48 13.39 13.18
C GLU A 184 -19.06 13.93 13.40
N TYR A 185 -18.72 15.06 12.78
CA TYR A 185 -17.46 15.78 12.88
C TYR A 185 -17.59 17.00 13.79
#